data_AF-A0A2K8KXN1-F1
#
_entry.id   AF-A0A2K8KXN1-F1
#
_cell.length_a   1.000
_cell.length_b   1.000
_cell.length_c   1.000
_cell.angle_alpha   90.00
_cell.angle_beta   90.00
_cell.angle_gamma   90.00
#
_symmetry.space_group_name_H-M   'P 1'
#
loop_
_entity.id
_entity.type
_entity.pdbx_description
1 polymer ?
#
loop_
_entity_poly.entity_id
_entity_poly.type
_entity_poly.pdbx_seq_one_letter_code
_entity_poly.pdbx_strand_id
1 'polypeptide(L)'
;MKVIAFGASNSKKSINKLMASYAANLIEGVQVELLDLNDFEVPLFSEDREAEIGQPQPAKDFLAKLESADAIVISFAEHNGSYTAAYKSLFDWCSRINQKVFQQKPAIFLSTSPGPGGAASVLASALNSAPFFGADVKGSLSIPSFYENFDVVNHELIDQSIKMQLVDTVESLF
;
A
#
# COMPACT_ATOMS: atom_id res chain seq x y z
N MET A 1 18.09 2.84 -6.87
CA MET A 1 17.30 2.28 -5.75
C MET A 1 16.00 1.73 -6.29
N LYS A 2 15.46 0.69 -5.66
CA LYS A 2 14.20 0.05 -6.04
C LYS A 2 13.09 0.44 -5.06
N VAL A 3 12.00 1.00 -5.59
CA VAL A 3 10.78 1.28 -4.82
C VAL A 3 9.70 0.29 -5.22
N ILE A 4 9.15 -0.41 -4.23
CA ILE A 4 7.95 -1.23 -4.45
C ILE A 4 6.72 -0.38 -4.14
N ALA A 5 5.82 -0.27 -5.10
CA ALA A 5 4.56 0.45 -4.95
C ALA A 5 3.36 -0.49 -5.07
N PHE A 6 2.32 -0.32 -4.25
CA PHE A 6 1.07 -1.07 -4.43
C PHE A 6 -0.14 -0.42 -3.76
N GLY A 7 -1.32 -0.68 -4.32
CA GLY A 7 -2.60 -0.36 -3.67
C GLY A 7 -3.12 -1.56 -2.90
N ALA A 8 -3.54 -1.38 -1.65
CA ALA A 8 -4.07 -2.44 -0.77
C ALA A 8 -5.50 -2.87 -1.14
N SER A 9 -5.75 -3.17 -2.42
CA SER A 9 -7.04 -3.63 -2.98
C SER A 9 -6.80 -4.60 -4.13
N ASN A 10 -7.67 -5.59 -4.27
CA ASN A 10 -7.71 -6.49 -5.42
C ASN A 10 -8.60 -5.98 -6.58
N SER A 11 -9.15 -4.76 -6.49
CA SER A 11 -9.89 -4.20 -7.63
C SER A 11 -8.96 -3.93 -8.81
N LYS A 12 -9.29 -4.48 -9.99
CA LYS A 12 -8.57 -4.19 -11.25
C LYS A 12 -8.59 -2.72 -11.66
N LYS A 13 -9.50 -1.93 -11.07
CA LYS A 13 -9.63 -0.47 -11.26
C LYS A 13 -9.36 0.27 -9.94
N SER A 14 -8.45 -0.25 -9.11
CA SER A 14 -8.13 0.33 -7.81
C SER A 14 -7.55 1.74 -7.96
N ILE A 15 -8.28 2.73 -7.44
CA ILE A 15 -7.80 4.12 -7.30
C ILE A 15 -6.58 4.21 -6.38
N ASN A 16 -6.45 3.28 -5.43
CA ASN A 16 -5.29 3.21 -4.54
C ASN A 16 -4.06 2.63 -5.27
N LYS A 17 -4.24 1.73 -6.25
CA LYS A 17 -3.13 1.28 -7.10
C LYS A 17 -2.63 2.43 -7.98
N LEU A 18 -3.55 3.23 -8.54
CA LEU A 18 -3.21 4.45 -9.28
C LEU A 18 -2.48 5.46 -8.38
N MET A 19 -3.00 5.73 -7.19
CA MET A 19 -2.36 6.67 -6.25
C MET A 19 -0.96 6.24 -5.83
N ALA A 20 -0.77 4.97 -5.47
CA ALA A 20 0.56 4.45 -5.12
C ALA A 20 1.54 4.51 -6.31
N SER A 21 1.06 4.19 -7.52
CA SER A 21 1.85 4.31 -8.76
C SER A 21 2.28 5.75 -9.01
N TYR A 22 1.33 6.69 -9.00
CA TYR A 22 1.60 8.11 -9.21
C TYR A 22 2.61 8.63 -8.17
N ALA A 23 2.37 8.41 -6.88
CA ALA A 23 3.23 8.87 -5.81
C ALA A 23 4.67 8.32 -5.93
N ALA A 24 4.83 7.02 -6.22
CA ALA A 24 6.16 6.43 -6.38
C ALA A 24 6.90 6.98 -7.60
N ASN A 25 6.20 7.35 -8.68
CA ASN A 25 6.80 7.94 -9.88
C ASN A 25 7.12 9.44 -9.74
N LEU A 26 6.73 10.10 -8.64
CA LEU A 26 7.21 11.44 -8.31
C LEU A 26 8.65 11.44 -7.79
N ILE A 27 9.17 10.28 -7.37
CA ILE A 27 10.53 10.15 -6.85
C ILE A 27 11.50 10.05 -8.04
N GLU A 28 12.44 10.98 -8.12
CA GLU A 28 13.44 10.97 -9.17
C GLU A 28 14.54 9.92 -8.95
N GLY A 29 15.04 9.32 -10.04
CA GLY A 29 16.21 8.43 -10.00
C GLY A 29 15.98 7.04 -9.37
N VAL A 30 14.73 6.66 -9.10
CA VAL A 30 14.38 5.32 -8.59
C VAL A 30 13.77 4.43 -9.67
N GLN A 31 13.94 3.12 -9.51
CA GLN A 31 13.22 2.12 -10.27
C GLN A 31 11.95 1.74 -9.51
N VAL A 32 10.78 2.09 -10.04
CA VAL A 32 9.49 1.72 -9.46
C VAL A 32 9.05 0.37 -10.01
N GLU A 33 8.72 -0.57 -9.12
CA GLU A 33 7.98 -1.78 -9.45
C GLU A 33 6.59 -1.70 -8.80
N LEU A 34 5.56 -1.60 -9.65
CA LEU A 34 4.16 -1.56 -9.21
C LEU A 34 3.61 -2.99 -9.13
N LEU A 35 3.19 -3.40 -7.94
CA LEU A 35 2.57 -4.71 -7.74
C LEU A 35 1.06 -4.66 -7.98
N ASP A 36 0.50 -5.75 -8.51
CA ASP A 36 -0.94 -6.02 -8.50
C ASP A 36 -1.26 -7.03 -7.41
N LEU A 37 -2.16 -6.69 -6.49
CA LEU A 37 -2.54 -7.60 -5.41
C LEU A 37 -3.24 -8.87 -5.91
N ASN A 38 -3.78 -8.87 -7.13
CA ASN A 38 -4.35 -10.06 -7.75
C ASN A 38 -3.28 -11.13 -8.07
N ASP A 39 -2.02 -10.75 -8.23
CA ASP A 39 -0.92 -11.70 -8.44
C ASP A 39 -0.55 -12.45 -7.16
N PHE A 40 -1.07 -11.99 -6.01
CA PHE A 40 -0.79 -12.53 -4.68
C PHE A 40 -2.06 -13.07 -4.00
N GLU A 41 -3.02 -13.55 -4.78
CA GLU A 41 -4.27 -14.08 -4.25
C GLU A 41 -4.01 -15.31 -3.36
N VAL A 42 -4.61 -15.29 -2.18
CA VAL A 42 -4.52 -16.34 -1.16
C VAL A 42 -5.90 -16.64 -0.62
N PRO A 43 -6.17 -17.88 -0.14
CA PRO A 43 -7.43 -18.15 0.54
C PRO A 43 -7.57 -17.24 1.76
N LEU A 44 -8.82 -16.96 2.18
CA LEU A 44 -9.07 -16.29 3.46
C LEU A 44 -8.28 -16.99 4.57
N PHE A 45 -7.51 -16.24 5.34
CA PHE A 45 -6.68 -16.80 6.41
C PHE A 45 -7.54 -17.47 7.50
N SER A 46 -7.10 -18.65 7.94
CA SER A 46 -7.46 -19.26 9.21
C SER A 46 -6.31 -20.16 9.66
N GLU A 47 -6.16 -20.38 10.97
CA GLU A 47 -5.14 -21.30 11.50
C GLU A 47 -5.34 -22.74 10.99
N ASP A 48 -6.59 -23.18 10.84
CA ASP A 48 -6.91 -24.50 10.27
C ASP A 48 -6.41 -24.64 8.84
N ARG A 49 -6.59 -23.60 8.01
CA ARG A 49 -6.08 -23.60 6.63
C ARG A 49 -4.56 -23.61 6.62
N GLU A 50 -3.91 -22.86 7.50
CA GLU A 50 -2.46 -22.90 7.63
C GLU A 50 -1.96 -24.31 7.96
N ALA A 51 -2.65 -25.03 8.85
CA ALA A 51 -2.31 -26.41 9.19
C ALA A 51 -2.50 -27.38 8.01
N GLU A 52 -3.53 -27.16 7.17
CA GLU A 52 -3.85 -28.01 6.02
C GLU A 52 -2.95 -27.78 4.81
N ILE A 53 -2.74 -26.52 4.42
CA ILE A 53 -2.05 -26.17 3.15
C ILE A 53 -0.65 -25.60 3.36
N GLY A 54 -0.25 -25.39 4.62
CA GLY A 54 0.99 -24.70 4.97
C GLY A 54 0.96 -23.23 4.57
N GLN A 55 2.14 -22.68 4.26
CA GLN A 55 2.31 -21.28 3.86
C GLN A 55 2.18 -21.14 2.34
N PRO A 56 1.15 -20.41 1.83
CA PRO A 56 0.93 -20.26 0.39
C PRO A 56 2.10 -19.57 -0.32
N GLN A 57 2.47 -20.06 -1.51
CA GLN A 57 3.52 -19.46 -2.33
C GLN A 57 3.27 -17.98 -2.66
N PRO A 58 2.04 -17.54 -3.01
CA PRO A 58 1.79 -16.12 -3.29
C PRO A 58 2.11 -15.18 -2.12
N ALA A 59 1.91 -15.61 -0.86
CA ALA A 59 2.30 -14.82 0.31
C ALA A 59 3.83 -14.72 0.46
N LYS A 60 4.56 -15.80 0.15
CA LYS A 60 6.04 -15.80 0.14
C LYS A 60 6.58 -14.90 -0.97
N ASP A 61 5.96 -14.96 -2.16
CA ASP A 61 6.35 -14.12 -3.29
C ASP A 61 6.14 -12.64 -3.00
N PHE A 62 5.02 -12.29 -2.34
CA PHE A 62 4.77 -10.92 -1.89
C PHE A 62 5.85 -10.43 -0.91
N LEU A 63 6.19 -11.25 0.10
CA LEU A 63 7.27 -10.92 1.04
C LEU A 63 8.63 -10.77 0.35
N ALA A 64 8.95 -11.63 -0.61
CA ALA A 64 10.19 -11.54 -1.39
C ALA A 64 10.25 -10.26 -2.24
N LYS A 65 9.11 -9.79 -2.76
CA LYS A 65 9.03 -8.48 -3.43
C LYS A 65 9.37 -7.35 -2.46
N LEU A 66 8.77 -7.33 -1.27
CA LEU A 66 9.06 -6.32 -0.25
C LEU A 66 10.51 -6.38 0.23
N GLU A 67 11.08 -7.58 0.37
CA GLU A 67 12.48 -7.78 0.76
C GLU A 67 13.45 -7.14 -0.25
N SER A 68 13.15 -7.31 -1.53
CA SER A 68 13.96 -6.78 -2.64
C SER A 68 13.93 -5.25 -2.77
N ALA A 69 13.03 -4.57 -2.07
CA ALA A 69 12.86 -3.13 -2.14
C ALA A 69 13.89 -2.40 -1.28
N ASP A 70 14.31 -1.22 -1.71
CA ASP A 70 15.00 -0.25 -0.83
C ASP A 70 13.98 0.56 -0.02
N ALA A 71 12.80 0.83 -0.60
CA ALA A 71 11.69 1.55 0.04
C ALA A 71 10.32 1.09 -0.48
N ILE A 72 9.25 1.37 0.29
CA ILE A 72 7.87 0.93 -0.02
C ILE A 72 6.93 2.13 -0.10
N VAL A 73 6.06 2.17 -1.12
CA VAL A 73 4.93 3.10 -1.19
C VAL A 73 3.63 2.29 -1.23
N ILE A 74 2.78 2.45 -0.22
CA ILE A 74 1.51 1.74 -0.12
C ILE A 74 0.36 2.73 -0.06
N SER A 75 -0.70 2.50 -0.85
CA SER A 75 -1.96 3.24 -0.70
C SER A 75 -3.07 2.32 -0.23
N PHE A 76 -3.62 2.59 0.95
CA PHE A 76 -4.63 1.75 1.59
C PHE A 76 -6.05 2.08 1.12
N ALA A 77 -6.72 1.08 0.56
CA ALA A 77 -8.16 1.16 0.29
C ALA A 77 -8.97 0.84 1.56
N GLU A 78 -10.07 1.56 1.76
CA GLU A 78 -10.95 1.41 2.92
C GLU A 78 -12.26 0.73 2.54
N HIS A 79 -12.58 -0.38 3.20
CA HIS A 79 -13.90 -1.01 3.17
C HIS A 79 -14.50 -0.93 4.57
N ASN A 80 -15.62 -0.22 4.72
CA ASN A 80 -16.34 -0.07 6.00
C ASN A 80 -15.46 0.44 7.15
N GLY A 81 -14.60 1.43 6.88
CA GLY A 81 -13.71 2.02 7.88
C GLY A 81 -12.47 1.18 8.21
N SER A 82 -12.21 0.09 7.49
CA SER A 82 -11.10 -0.83 7.74
C SER A 82 -10.40 -1.28 6.45
N TYR A 83 -9.39 -2.13 6.58
CA TYR A 83 -8.69 -2.76 5.46
C TYR A 83 -9.64 -3.52 4.55
N THR A 84 -9.26 -3.63 3.27
CA THR A 84 -9.93 -4.57 2.37
C THR A 84 -9.71 -6.01 2.85
N ALA A 85 -10.73 -6.86 2.71
CA ALA A 85 -10.61 -8.28 3.09
C ALA A 85 -9.47 -8.99 2.33
N ALA A 86 -9.28 -8.63 1.05
CA ALA A 86 -8.21 -9.16 0.22
C ALA A 86 -6.82 -8.81 0.78
N TYR A 87 -6.55 -7.53 1.05
CA TYR A 87 -5.27 -7.12 1.64
C TYR A 87 -5.07 -7.71 3.03
N LYS A 88 -6.10 -7.65 3.90
CA LYS A 88 -5.98 -8.13 5.27
C LYS A 88 -5.67 -9.63 5.33
N SER A 89 -6.30 -10.43 4.47
CA SER A 89 -6.01 -11.86 4.38
C SER A 89 -4.57 -12.12 3.91
N LEU A 90 -4.13 -11.45 2.84
CA LEU A 90 -2.75 -11.56 2.37
C LEU A 90 -1.75 -11.15 3.47
N PHE A 91 -2.02 -10.04 4.14
CA PHE A 91 -1.21 -9.53 5.24
C PHE A 91 -1.14 -10.52 6.41
N ASP A 92 -2.25 -11.15 6.77
CA ASP A 92 -2.30 -12.15 7.84
C ASP A 92 -1.41 -13.35 7.51
N TRP A 93 -1.53 -13.92 6.31
CA TRP A 93 -0.61 -14.97 5.84
C TRP A 93 0.85 -14.53 5.86
N CYS A 94 1.15 -13.31 5.37
CA CYS A 94 2.51 -12.78 5.39
C CYS A 94 3.06 -12.66 6.81
N SER A 95 2.25 -12.19 7.76
CA SER A 95 2.66 -12.02 9.16
C SER A 95 2.97 -13.33 9.88
N ARG A 96 2.38 -14.45 9.43
CA ARG A 96 2.69 -15.81 9.90
C ARG A 96 4.03 -16.34 9.39
N ILE A 97 4.42 -15.93 8.18
CA ILE A 97 5.71 -16.28 7.57
C ILE A 97 6.83 -15.39 8.16
N ASN A 98 6.59 -14.08 8.20
CA ASN A 98 7.51 -13.10 8.74
C ASN A 98 6.73 -12.00 9.48
N GLN A 99 6.89 -11.94 10.80
CA GLN A 99 6.21 -10.95 11.64
C GLN A 99 6.60 -9.51 11.25
N LYS A 100 7.82 -9.28 10.76
CA LYS A 100 8.24 -7.99 10.22
C LYS A 100 7.92 -7.94 8.73
N VAL A 101 6.63 -7.91 8.39
CA VAL A 101 6.12 -7.92 7.00
C VAL A 101 6.81 -6.88 6.12
N PHE A 102 7.00 -5.66 6.66
CA PHE A 102 7.66 -4.56 5.95
C PHE A 102 9.19 -4.55 6.11
N GLN A 103 9.76 -5.49 6.87
CA GLN A 103 11.19 -5.81 6.90
C GLN A 103 12.12 -4.62 7.20
N GLN A 104 11.66 -3.71 8.08
CA GLN A 104 12.33 -2.46 8.45
C GLN A 104 12.59 -1.52 7.27
N LYS A 105 11.85 -1.68 6.16
CA LYS A 105 12.00 -0.82 4.99
C LYS A 105 11.38 0.56 5.28
N PRO A 106 12.03 1.65 4.84
CA PRO A 106 11.42 2.97 4.84
C PRO A 106 10.17 2.94 3.96
N ALA A 107 9.08 3.56 4.43
CA ALA A 107 7.80 3.49 3.77
C ALA A 107 7.00 4.80 3.78
N ILE A 108 6.27 5.05 2.69
CA ILE A 108 5.20 6.05 2.62
C ILE A 108 3.85 5.35 2.66
N PHE A 109 2.99 5.78 3.59
CA PHE A 109 1.65 5.25 3.76
C PHE A 109 0.62 6.26 3.27
N LEU A 110 -0.08 5.94 2.19
CA LEU A 110 -1.12 6.76 1.60
C LEU A 110 -2.49 6.12 1.79
N SER A 111 -3.54 6.91 1.59
CA SER A 111 -4.88 6.37 1.35
C SER A 111 -5.64 7.30 0.42
N THR A 112 -6.60 6.75 -0.31
CA THR A 112 -7.57 7.58 -1.03
C THR A 112 -8.93 6.90 -1.13
N SER A 113 -9.99 7.71 -1.23
CA SER A 113 -11.34 7.24 -1.48
C SER A 113 -12.12 8.22 -2.37
N PRO A 114 -13.26 7.80 -2.96
CA PRO A 114 -14.14 8.72 -3.67
C PRO A 114 -14.77 9.78 -2.75
N GLY A 115 -14.84 9.52 -1.44
CA GLY A 115 -15.46 10.42 -0.47
C GLY A 115 -14.46 11.43 0.13
N PRO A 116 -14.97 12.45 0.84
CA PRO A 116 -14.16 13.54 1.39
C PRO A 116 -13.21 13.10 2.52
N GLY A 117 -13.40 11.90 3.08
CA GLY A 117 -12.52 11.37 4.14
C GLY A 117 -11.22 10.76 3.63
N GLY A 118 -11.07 10.52 2.32
CA GLY A 118 -9.82 10.00 1.74
C GLY A 118 -9.34 8.66 2.28
N ALA A 119 -10.24 7.84 2.87
CA ALA A 119 -9.89 6.59 3.56
C ALA A 119 -8.97 6.82 4.80
N ALA A 120 -9.18 7.94 5.52
CA ALA A 120 -8.37 8.27 6.69
C ALA A 120 -8.47 7.26 7.85
N SER A 121 -9.56 6.49 7.98
CA SER A 121 -9.73 5.55 9.10
C SER A 121 -8.82 4.33 8.95
N VAL A 122 -8.74 3.77 7.74
CA VAL A 122 -7.79 2.68 7.46
C VAL A 122 -6.34 3.17 7.50
N LEU A 123 -6.06 4.41 7.05
CA LEU A 123 -4.71 4.98 7.14
C LEU A 123 -4.28 5.12 8.60
N ALA A 124 -5.14 5.65 9.47
CA ALA A 124 -4.87 5.72 10.90
C ALA A 124 -4.60 4.34 11.52
N SER A 125 -5.37 3.32 11.10
CA SER A 125 -5.17 1.93 11.53
C SER A 125 -3.83 1.35 11.06
N ALA A 126 -3.41 1.68 9.84
CA ALA A 126 -2.12 1.27 9.27
C ALA A 126 -0.94 1.92 9.98
N LEU A 127 -1.02 3.22 10.24
CA LEU A 127 -0.01 3.95 10.99
C LEU A 127 0.14 3.41 12.41
N ASN A 128 -0.99 3.15 13.10
CA ASN A 128 -0.97 2.61 14.45
C ASN A 128 -0.32 1.21 14.52
N SER A 129 -0.50 0.39 13.48
CA SER A 129 0.04 -0.97 13.48
C SER A 129 1.46 -1.09 12.90
N ALA A 130 1.90 -0.11 12.11
CA ALA A 130 3.16 -0.13 11.36
C ALA A 130 4.41 -0.53 12.18
N PRO A 131 4.64 0.01 13.40
CA PRO A 131 5.82 -0.31 14.19
C PRO A 131 5.92 -1.80 14.59
N PHE A 132 4.77 -2.46 14.78
CA PHE A 132 4.74 -3.88 15.14
C PHE A 132 5.20 -4.77 13.98
N PHE A 133 4.91 -4.36 12.75
CA PHE A 133 5.20 -5.10 11.52
C PHE A 133 6.44 -4.63 10.76
N GLY A 134 7.26 -3.78 11.41
CA GLY A 134 8.57 -3.38 10.90
C GLY A 134 8.50 -2.43 9.71
N ALA A 135 7.52 -1.54 9.65
CA ALA A 135 7.56 -0.42 8.71
C ALA A 135 8.27 0.77 9.38
N ASP A 136 9.26 1.35 8.71
CA ASP A 136 9.85 2.64 9.08
C ASP A 136 9.10 3.74 8.32
N VAL A 137 7.94 4.14 8.86
CA VAL A 137 7.06 5.10 8.18
C VAL A 137 7.69 6.48 8.19
N LYS A 138 8.03 6.99 7.01
CA LYS A 138 8.65 8.31 6.82
C LYS A 138 7.64 9.43 6.61
N GLY A 139 6.53 9.10 5.96
CA GLY A 139 5.47 10.06 5.68
C GLY A 139 4.14 9.37 5.41
N SER A 140 3.06 10.12 5.56
CA SER A 140 1.72 9.63 5.26
C SER A 140 0.76 10.72 4.85
N LEU A 141 -0.14 10.42 3.92
CA LEU A 141 -1.13 11.37 3.43
C LEU A 141 -2.44 10.67 3.02
N SER A 142 -3.56 11.25 3.43
CA SER A 142 -4.90 10.85 2.97
C SER A 142 -5.36 11.81 1.88
N ILE A 143 -5.68 11.29 0.70
CA ILE A 143 -6.13 12.07 -0.46
C ILE A 143 -7.65 11.93 -0.60
N PRO A 144 -8.43 13.00 -0.33
CA PRO A 144 -9.90 12.95 -0.40
C PRO A 144 -10.42 13.06 -1.83
N SER A 145 -11.69 12.72 -2.02
CA SER A 145 -12.45 12.97 -3.25
C SER A 145 -11.68 12.63 -4.53
N PHE A 146 -11.22 11.38 -4.66
CA PHE A 146 -10.29 10.97 -5.72
C PHE A 146 -10.67 11.46 -7.12
N TYR A 147 -11.95 11.35 -7.51
CA TYR A 147 -12.41 11.72 -8.84
C TYR A 147 -12.52 13.24 -9.07
N GLU A 148 -12.43 14.05 -8.01
CA GLU A 148 -12.37 15.51 -8.10
C GLU A 148 -10.92 16.01 -8.11
N ASN A 149 -10.01 15.25 -7.47
CA ASN A 149 -8.62 15.67 -7.25
C ASN A 149 -7.61 14.95 -8.14
N PHE A 150 -7.98 13.89 -8.86
CA PHE A 150 -7.07 13.10 -9.70
C PHE A 150 -7.61 12.96 -11.12
N ASP A 151 -6.81 13.38 -12.10
CA ASP A 151 -7.06 13.15 -13.51
C ASP A 151 -6.56 11.75 -13.90
N VAL A 152 -7.48 10.82 -14.11
CA VAL A 152 -7.17 9.44 -14.49
C VAL A 152 -6.58 9.35 -15.90
N VAL A 153 -6.89 10.28 -16.79
CA VAL A 153 -6.42 10.28 -18.19
C VAL A 153 -4.97 10.75 -18.25
N ASN A 154 -4.66 11.87 -17.59
CA ASN A 154 -3.31 12.42 -17.55
C ASN A 154 -2.45 11.80 -16.43
N HIS A 155 -3.06 10.99 -15.57
CA HIS A 155 -2.44 10.31 -14.44
C HIS A 155 -1.73 11.29 -13.48
N GLU A 156 -2.44 12.35 -13.08
CA GLU A 156 -1.90 13.39 -12.20
C GLU A 156 -2.93 13.98 -11.23
N LEU A 157 -2.43 14.56 -10.13
CA LEU A 157 -3.27 15.36 -9.22
C LEU A 157 -3.60 16.72 -9.83
N ILE A 158 -4.89 17.08 -9.78
CA ILE A 158 -5.46 18.33 -10.27
C ILE A 158 -5.19 19.45 -9.25
N ASP A 159 -5.50 19.20 -7.97
CA ASP A 159 -5.30 20.16 -6.90
C ASP A 159 -3.80 20.30 -6.59
N GLN A 160 -3.26 21.50 -6.81
CA GLN A 160 -1.83 21.79 -6.65
C GLN A 160 -1.39 21.78 -5.18
N SER A 161 -2.28 22.09 -4.24
CA SER A 161 -1.98 22.03 -2.81
C SER A 161 -1.80 20.57 -2.38
N ILE A 162 -2.72 19.69 -2.78
CA ILE A 162 -2.61 18.25 -2.52
C ILE A 162 -1.37 17.67 -3.20
N LYS A 163 -1.08 18.10 -4.44
CA LYS A 163 0.12 17.68 -5.17
C LYS A 163 1.40 18.05 -4.42
N MET A 164 1.50 19.27 -3.91
CA MET A 164 2.64 19.73 -3.12
C MET A 164 2.80 18.92 -1.82
N GLN A 165 1.71 18.70 -1.09
CA GLN A 165 1.74 17.85 0.12
C GLN A 165 2.18 16.42 -0.18
N LEU A 166 1.76 15.86 -1.32
CA LEU A 166 2.18 14.53 -1.73
C LEU A 166 3.67 14.50 -2.08
N VAL A 167 4.18 15.52 -2.80
CA VAL A 167 5.61 15.67 -3.11
C VAL A 167 6.42 15.73 -1.82
N ASP A 168 6.09 16.64 -0.90
CA ASP A 168 6.77 16.75 0.40
C ASP A 168 6.74 15.42 1.17
N THR A 169 5.60 14.71 1.11
CA THR A 169 5.44 13.40 1.75
C THR A 169 6.37 12.35 1.14
N VAL A 170 6.47 12.26 -0.19
CA VAL A 170 7.33 11.25 -0.84
C VAL A 170 8.80 11.59 -0.76
N GLU A 171 9.17 12.88 -0.72
CA GLU A 171 10.54 13.32 -0.51
C GLU A 171 11.06 12.93 0.88
N SER A 172 10.20 12.84 1.89
CA SER A 172 10.57 12.36 3.23
C SER A 172 11.07 10.91 3.27
N LEU A 173 10.87 10.14 2.20
CA LEU A 173 11.26 8.73 2.11
C LEU A 173 12.79 8.52 2.19
N PHE A 174 13.58 9.56 1.92
CA PHE A 174 15.05 9.50 1.84
C PHE A 174 15.72 10.54 2.73
#